data_AF-A0A109JBB0-F1
#
_entry.id   AF-A0A109JBB0-F1
#
_cell.length_a   1.000
_cell.length_b   1.000
_cell.length_c   1.000
_cell.angle_alpha   90.00
_cell.angle_beta   90.00
_cell.angle_gamma   90.00
#
_symmetry.space_group_name_H-M   'P 1'
#
loop_
_entity.id
_entity.type
_entity.pdbx_description
1 polymer ?
#
loop_
_entity_poly.entity_id
_entity_poly.type
_entity_poly.pdbx_seq_one_letter_code
_entity_poly.pdbx_strand_id
1 'polypeptide(L)'
;MGFMLDTVGKWIAGYLQKEIPGYEPFTPSDPDHLRGIIQPGDVLLVEGNNRISGIIKYLTQSTWSHAALYVGPIDGAFEPDGEPHVLIEANVGEGVTSSPLSKYFTYHTRLCRPVGLSYEDRTTVCRYAINRIGFGYDTKNIVDLARYLFPLPIPQRWRRRMIAFGSGDPTKIICSALIAQAFDAVRYPILPKITRAASRKARREILHIRDSSLYMPRDFDISPYFEIVKPTIVHGFDYTALHWADKQKPLPEVAGEFSVFPEGKSPPLVPEEIDEEAPLPAAEVTTSAEAPAVA
;
A
#
# COMPACT_ATOMS: atom_id res chain seq x y z
N MET A 1 13.23 36.41 3.89
CA MET A 1 12.83 35.41 4.91
C MET A 1 12.81 33.97 4.36
N GLY A 2 13.60 33.64 3.32
CA GLY A 2 13.65 32.29 2.73
C GLY A 2 14.83 31.43 3.18
N PHE A 3 15.97 32.04 3.54
CA PHE A 3 17.19 31.32 3.90
C PHE A 3 17.12 30.61 5.27
N MET A 4 16.46 31.18 6.28
CA MET A 4 16.35 30.56 7.61
C MET A 4 15.46 29.31 7.64
N LEU A 5 14.40 29.27 6.82
CA LEU A 5 13.52 28.09 6.70
C LEU A 5 14.24 26.92 6.01
N ASP A 6 15.11 27.22 5.05
CA ASP A 6 15.86 26.21 4.31
C ASP A 6 16.93 25.52 5.19
N THR A 7 17.62 26.27 6.05
CA THR A 7 18.64 25.70 6.95
C THR A 7 18.02 24.85 8.06
N VAL A 8 16.90 25.30 8.64
CA VAL A 8 16.15 24.52 9.65
C VAL A 8 15.55 23.28 9.01
N GLY A 9 14.99 23.39 7.79
CA GLY A 9 14.48 22.26 7.03
C GLY A 9 15.53 21.19 6.76
N LYS A 10 16.75 21.58 6.37
CA LYS A 10 17.88 20.66 6.16
C LYS A 10 18.31 19.96 7.46
N TRP A 11 18.32 20.67 8.58
CA TRP A 11 18.68 20.08 9.88
C TRP A 11 17.62 19.09 10.37
N ILE A 12 16.34 19.43 10.23
CA ILE A 12 15.23 18.52 10.53
C ILE A 12 15.28 17.30 9.61
N ALA A 13 15.51 17.48 8.31
CA ALA A 13 15.65 16.39 7.36
C ALA A 13 16.79 15.43 7.76
N GLY A 14 17.98 15.96 8.10
CA GLY A 14 19.11 15.14 8.55
C GLY A 14 18.82 14.38 9.85
N TYR A 15 18.11 15.01 10.80
CA TYR A 15 17.67 14.32 12.02
C TYR A 15 16.69 13.20 11.72
N LEU A 16 15.73 13.46 10.83
CA LEU A 16 14.65 12.57 10.45
C LEU A 16 15.10 11.37 9.59
N GLN A 17 16.15 11.55 8.80
CA GLN A 17 16.81 10.49 8.04
C GLN A 17 17.63 9.53 8.91
N LYS A 18 18.00 9.93 10.15
CA LYS A 18 18.81 9.10 11.04
C LYS A 18 18.09 7.79 11.38
N GLU A 19 18.80 6.68 11.21
CA GLU A 19 18.34 5.35 11.57
C GLU A 19 18.06 5.23 13.07
N ILE A 20 17.03 4.46 13.42
CA ILE A 20 16.71 4.13 14.80
C ILE A 20 17.60 2.94 15.22
N PRO A 21 18.44 3.08 16.26
CA PRO A 21 19.30 1.99 16.70
C PRO A 21 18.51 0.76 17.15
N GLY A 22 18.95 -0.44 16.76
CA GLY A 22 18.43 -1.71 17.27
C GLY A 22 17.25 -2.32 16.51
N TYR A 23 16.90 -1.81 15.32
CA TYR A 23 15.93 -2.45 14.44
C TYR A 23 16.65 -3.21 13.32
N GLU A 24 16.75 -4.53 13.45
CA GLU A 24 17.15 -5.43 12.36
C GLU A 24 15.92 -6.11 11.76
N PRO A 25 15.69 -6.01 10.44
CA PRO A 25 14.60 -6.71 9.78
C PRO A 25 14.73 -8.23 9.97
N PHE A 26 13.70 -8.84 10.55
CA PHE A 26 13.68 -10.26 10.92
C PHE A 26 13.73 -11.23 9.71
N THR A 27 13.55 -10.73 8.49
CA THR A 27 13.60 -11.53 7.25
C THR A 27 14.19 -10.70 6.09
N PRO A 28 15.48 -10.85 5.77
CA PRO A 28 16.02 -10.28 4.55
C PRO A 28 15.31 -10.88 3.34
N SER A 29 15.04 -10.05 2.34
CA SER A 29 14.51 -10.53 1.06
C SER A 29 15.67 -11.19 0.30
N ASP A 30 15.49 -12.42 -0.20
CA ASP A 30 16.52 -13.09 -1.00
C ASP A 30 16.81 -12.26 -2.28
N PRO A 31 18.00 -11.66 -2.41
CA PRO A 31 18.33 -10.72 -3.49
C PRO A 31 18.19 -11.33 -4.89
N ASP A 32 18.61 -12.58 -5.05
CA ASP A 32 18.70 -13.22 -6.36
C ASP A 32 17.31 -13.65 -6.83
N HIS A 33 16.48 -14.15 -5.91
CA HIS A 33 15.08 -14.44 -6.19
C HIS A 33 14.26 -13.17 -6.50
N LEU A 34 14.59 -12.04 -5.87
CA LEU A 34 13.90 -10.77 -6.17
C LEU A 34 14.26 -10.26 -7.58
N ARG A 35 15.54 -10.28 -7.94
CA ARG A 35 16.03 -9.83 -9.26
C ARG A 35 15.40 -10.58 -10.42
N GLY A 36 15.21 -11.89 -10.29
CA GLY A 36 14.63 -12.72 -11.36
C GLY A 36 13.13 -12.53 -11.58
N ILE A 37 12.42 -11.95 -10.60
CA ILE A 37 10.96 -11.86 -10.61
C ILE A 37 10.43 -10.45 -10.87
N ILE A 38 11.15 -9.43 -10.38
CA ILE A 38 10.69 -8.04 -10.45
C ILE A 38 10.56 -7.56 -11.89
N GLN A 39 9.50 -6.81 -12.18
CA GLN A 39 9.17 -6.34 -13.53
C GLN A 39 8.96 -4.82 -13.55
N PRO A 40 9.24 -4.14 -14.69
CA PRO A 40 8.90 -2.72 -14.85
C PRO A 40 7.43 -2.45 -14.52
N GLY A 41 7.18 -1.41 -13.73
CA GLY A 41 5.86 -1.06 -13.21
C GLY A 41 5.53 -1.69 -11.86
N ASP A 42 6.32 -2.63 -11.35
CA ASP A 42 6.13 -3.14 -9.99
C ASP A 42 6.48 -2.07 -8.94
N VAL A 43 5.71 -2.04 -7.86
CA VAL A 43 5.93 -1.17 -6.70
C VAL A 43 6.56 -1.96 -5.57
N LEU A 44 7.77 -1.59 -5.18
CA LEU A 44 8.49 -2.16 -4.05
C LEU A 44 8.16 -1.38 -2.78
N LEU A 45 7.41 -2.00 -1.87
CA LEU A 45 7.16 -1.46 -0.54
C LEU A 45 8.31 -1.82 0.38
N VAL A 46 8.75 -0.84 1.17
CA VAL A 46 9.91 -0.98 2.04
C VAL A 46 9.53 -0.60 3.46
N GLU A 47 9.92 -1.46 4.40
CA GLU A 47 9.90 -1.14 5.81
C GLU A 47 11.18 -0.39 6.21
N GLY A 48 11.16 0.94 6.11
CA GLY A 48 12.29 1.77 6.52
C GLY A 48 12.51 1.76 8.04
N ASN A 49 13.76 2.01 8.42
CA ASN A 49 14.27 2.01 9.80
C ASN A 49 14.61 3.42 10.33
N ASN A 50 14.39 4.47 9.55
CA ASN A 50 14.63 5.86 9.97
C ASN A 50 13.46 6.45 10.79
N ARG A 51 13.68 7.60 11.43
CA ARG A 51 12.67 8.26 12.28
C ARG A 51 11.41 8.65 11.52
N ILE A 52 11.55 9.09 10.26
CA ILE A 52 10.42 9.34 9.36
C ILE A 52 9.59 8.08 9.19
N SER A 53 10.24 6.94 9.01
CA SER A 53 9.58 5.66 8.84
C SER A 53 8.75 5.31 10.06
N GLY A 54 9.27 5.53 11.28
CA GLY A 54 8.50 5.37 12.51
C GLY A 54 7.21 6.20 12.53
N ILE A 55 7.28 7.46 12.09
CA ILE A 55 6.11 8.36 11.99
C ILE A 55 5.12 7.86 10.95
N ILE A 56 5.58 7.50 9.75
CA ILE A 56 4.71 7.00 8.67
C ILE A 56 4.02 5.71 9.12
N LYS A 57 4.75 4.76 9.72
CA LYS A 57 4.17 3.53 10.29
C LYS A 57 3.10 3.84 11.32
N TYR A 58 3.37 4.77 12.24
CA TYR A 58 2.41 5.20 13.25
C TYR A 58 1.15 5.86 12.66
N LEU A 59 1.30 6.76 11.69
CA LEU A 59 0.18 7.48 11.10
C LEU A 59 -0.68 6.59 10.20
N THR A 60 -0.06 5.65 9.48
CA THR A 60 -0.74 4.76 8.53
C THR A 60 -1.20 3.45 9.15
N GLN A 61 -0.71 3.12 10.36
CA GLN A 61 -0.92 1.83 11.02
C GLN A 61 -0.53 0.67 10.10
N SER A 62 0.64 0.80 9.47
CA SER A 62 1.23 -0.17 8.54
C SER A 62 2.72 -0.31 8.84
N THR A 63 3.31 -1.44 8.45
CA THR A 63 4.77 -1.63 8.45
C THR A 63 5.43 -0.88 7.30
N TRP A 64 4.71 -0.65 6.20
CA TRP A 64 5.24 0.02 5.01
C TRP A 64 5.38 1.52 5.24
N SER A 65 6.62 2.00 5.25
CA SER A 65 6.92 3.42 5.41
C SER A 65 7.42 4.09 4.13
N HIS A 66 7.87 3.31 3.16
CA HIS A 66 8.41 3.83 1.91
C HIS A 66 7.96 2.95 0.74
N ALA A 67 8.02 3.52 -0.47
CA ALA A 67 7.70 2.84 -1.71
C ALA A 67 8.65 3.32 -2.83
N ALA A 68 9.11 2.39 -3.65
CA ALA A 68 9.90 2.67 -4.85
C ALA A 68 9.23 2.02 -6.07
N LEU A 69 9.28 2.67 -7.22
CA LEU A 69 8.82 2.10 -8.48
C LEU A 69 9.99 1.44 -9.21
N TYR A 70 9.86 0.17 -9.56
CA TYR A 70 10.82 -0.49 -10.42
C TYR A 70 10.54 -0.12 -11.88
N VAL A 71 11.53 0.44 -12.56
CA VAL A 71 11.44 0.90 -13.95
C VAL A 71 12.34 0.13 -14.91
N GLY A 72 13.14 -0.80 -14.39
CA GLY A 72 14.22 -1.45 -15.12
C GLY A 72 15.47 -0.55 -15.21
N PRO A 73 16.55 -1.03 -15.85
CA PRO A 73 17.80 -0.28 -15.96
C PRO A 73 17.60 1.12 -16.57
N ILE A 74 18.11 2.13 -15.90
CA ILE A 74 18.08 3.53 -16.36
C ILE A 74 19.42 3.85 -17.03
N ASP A 75 19.36 4.29 -18.29
CA ASP A 75 20.55 4.63 -19.06
C ASP A 75 21.38 5.72 -18.37
N GLY A 76 22.68 5.45 -18.18
CA GLY A 76 23.63 6.41 -17.61
C GLY A 76 23.57 6.57 -16.09
N ALA A 77 22.75 5.79 -15.38
CA ALA A 77 22.67 5.80 -13.92
C ALA A 77 23.18 4.48 -13.33
N PHE A 78 24.34 4.52 -12.70
CA PHE A 78 25.04 3.37 -12.13
C PHE A 78 25.68 3.73 -10.80
N GLU A 79 25.75 2.75 -9.91
CA GLU A 79 26.60 2.81 -8.72
C GLU A 79 28.09 2.74 -9.11
N PRO A 80 29.03 3.16 -8.23
CA PRO A 80 30.47 3.10 -8.49
C PRO A 80 31.02 1.70 -8.79
N ASP A 81 30.32 0.65 -8.34
CA ASP A 81 30.64 -0.76 -8.62
C ASP A 81 30.06 -1.26 -9.95
N GLY A 82 29.31 -0.41 -10.66
CA GLY A 82 28.68 -0.71 -11.95
C GLY A 82 27.26 -1.27 -11.86
N GLU A 83 26.66 -1.40 -10.67
CA GLU A 83 25.26 -1.83 -10.57
C GLU A 83 24.33 -0.77 -11.19
N PRO A 84 23.42 -1.14 -12.12
CA PRO A 84 22.51 -0.20 -12.73
C PRO A 84 21.46 0.27 -11.72
N HIS A 85 21.08 1.55 -11.82
CA HIS A 85 19.90 2.05 -11.13
C HIS A 85 18.65 1.50 -11.81
N VAL A 86 17.74 0.94 -11.02
CA VAL A 86 16.52 0.28 -11.52
C VAL A 86 15.25 0.73 -10.80
N LEU A 87 15.41 1.49 -9.71
CA LEU A 87 14.33 2.01 -8.90
C LEU A 87 14.23 3.52 -9.05
N ILE A 88 13.02 4.04 -8.92
CA ILE A 88 12.73 5.46 -8.75
C ILE A 88 11.93 5.66 -7.49
N GLU A 89 12.36 6.65 -6.71
CA GLU A 89 11.77 6.97 -5.42
C GLU A 89 11.94 8.44 -5.10
N ALA A 90 11.16 8.92 -4.13
CA ALA A 90 11.34 10.26 -3.59
C ALA A 90 11.83 10.16 -2.15
N ASN A 91 13.04 10.65 -1.89
CA ASN A 91 13.65 10.66 -0.56
C ASN A 91 13.62 12.07 0.02
N VAL A 92 13.32 12.15 1.32
CA VAL A 92 13.39 13.40 2.08
C VAL A 92 14.80 13.97 1.94
N GLY A 93 14.94 15.24 1.57
CA GLY A 93 16.24 15.92 1.44
C GLY A 93 16.92 15.77 0.07
N GLU A 94 16.68 14.68 -0.65
CA GLU A 94 17.26 14.44 -1.99
C GLU A 94 16.26 14.75 -3.12
N GLY A 95 14.96 14.62 -2.85
CA GLY A 95 13.94 14.71 -3.90
C GLY A 95 13.75 13.39 -4.62
N VAL A 96 13.31 13.46 -5.87
CA VAL A 96 13.12 12.28 -6.72
C VAL A 96 14.47 11.85 -7.27
N THR A 97 14.90 10.65 -6.91
CA THR A 97 16.19 10.07 -7.29
C THR A 97 15.99 8.65 -7.82
N SER A 98 17.02 8.16 -8.52
CA SER A 98 17.11 6.75 -8.89
C SER A 98 18.04 6.01 -7.94
N SER A 99 17.82 4.71 -7.76
CA SER A 99 18.65 3.86 -6.90
C SER A 99 18.80 2.44 -7.44
N PRO A 100 19.88 1.73 -7.06
CA PRO A 100 20.04 0.31 -7.35
C PRO A 100 19.06 -0.52 -6.53
N LEU A 101 18.79 -1.76 -6.96
CA LEU A 101 17.94 -2.67 -6.20
C LEU A 101 18.62 -3.13 -4.89
N SER A 102 19.96 -3.24 -4.90
CA SER A 102 20.75 -3.67 -3.75
C SER A 102 20.59 -2.82 -2.50
N LYS A 103 20.24 -1.53 -2.68
CA LYS A 103 19.90 -0.60 -1.60
C LYS A 103 18.89 -1.20 -0.60
N TYR A 104 17.99 -2.06 -1.07
CA TYR A 104 16.89 -2.60 -0.26
C TYR A 104 17.04 -4.07 0.16
N PHE A 105 18.17 -4.74 -0.08
CA PHE A 105 18.34 -6.15 0.27
C PHE A 105 18.32 -6.44 1.77
N THR A 106 18.83 -5.50 2.57
CA THR A 106 18.82 -5.61 4.03
C THR A 106 17.48 -5.22 4.66
N TYR A 107 16.52 -4.74 3.86
CA TYR A 107 15.22 -4.29 4.34
C TYR A 107 14.15 -5.36 4.19
N HIS A 108 13.11 -5.28 5.03
CA HIS A 108 11.89 -6.03 4.77
C HIS A 108 11.12 -5.36 3.63
N THR A 109 10.89 -6.12 2.56
CA THR A 109 10.24 -5.61 1.35
C THR A 109 9.02 -6.43 0.97
N ARG A 110 8.10 -5.81 0.22
CA ARG A 110 6.97 -6.47 -0.42
C ARG A 110 6.82 -5.94 -1.84
N LEU A 111 6.65 -6.86 -2.78
CA LEU A 111 6.47 -6.51 -4.19
C LEU A 111 4.98 -6.49 -4.55
N CYS A 112 4.50 -5.33 -5.00
CA CYS A 112 3.13 -5.12 -5.48
C CYS A 112 3.14 -4.96 -7.00
N ARG A 113 2.54 -5.90 -7.73
CA ARG A 113 2.48 -5.87 -9.19
C ARG A 113 1.10 -5.42 -9.69
N PRO A 114 1.00 -4.41 -10.57
CA PRO A 114 -0.28 -4.00 -11.14
C PRO A 114 -0.83 -5.08 -12.08
N VAL A 115 -2.03 -5.58 -11.81
CA VAL A 115 -2.71 -6.58 -12.63
C VAL A 115 -3.35 -5.91 -13.85
N GLY A 116 -3.19 -6.51 -15.03
CA GLY A 116 -3.83 -6.07 -16.27
C GLY A 116 -3.25 -4.79 -16.89
N LEU A 117 -2.10 -4.31 -16.43
CA LEU A 117 -1.44 -3.14 -16.99
C LEU A 117 -0.82 -3.50 -18.36
N SER A 118 -1.23 -2.77 -19.41
CA SER A 118 -0.72 -2.98 -20.76
C SER A 118 0.78 -2.67 -20.85
N TYR A 119 1.45 -3.19 -21.88
CA TYR A 119 2.86 -2.89 -22.12
C TYR A 119 3.11 -1.38 -22.37
N GLU A 120 2.21 -0.73 -23.11
CA GLU A 120 2.30 0.70 -23.41
C GLU A 120 2.08 1.56 -22.16
N ASP A 121 1.10 1.21 -21.33
CA ASP A 121 0.82 1.92 -20.08
C ASP A 121 1.97 1.74 -19.09
N ARG A 122 2.52 0.54 -18.97
CA ARG A 122 3.69 0.25 -18.13
C ARG A 122 4.88 1.11 -18.52
N THR A 123 5.16 1.21 -19.82
CA THR A 123 6.23 2.08 -20.34
C THR A 123 5.95 3.54 -20.01
N THR A 124 4.68 3.97 -20.12
CA THR A 124 4.27 5.34 -19.80
C THR A 124 4.43 5.65 -18.31
N VAL A 125 4.03 4.74 -17.42
CA VAL A 125 4.23 4.83 -15.96
C VAL A 125 5.70 4.95 -15.61
N CYS A 126 6.55 4.07 -16.16
CA CYS A 126 8.00 4.09 -15.92
C CYS A 126 8.63 5.41 -16.40
N ARG A 127 8.33 5.83 -17.63
CA ARG A 127 8.82 7.09 -18.20
C ARG A 127 8.34 8.31 -17.42
N TYR A 128 7.10 8.29 -16.92
CA TYR A 128 6.56 9.37 -16.10
C TYR A 128 7.40 9.58 -14.82
N ALA A 129 7.83 8.49 -14.18
CA ALA A 129 8.69 8.53 -13.01
C ALA A 129 10.12 8.95 -13.36
N ILE A 130 10.71 8.42 -14.44
CA ILE A 130 12.06 8.77 -14.93
C ILE A 130 12.16 10.27 -15.19
N ASN A 131 11.17 10.85 -15.87
CA ASN A 131 11.17 12.27 -16.22
C ASN A 131 11.06 13.21 -15.01
N ARG A 132 10.84 12.69 -13.80
CA ARG A 132 10.75 13.47 -12.56
C ARG A 132 12.01 13.38 -11.72
N ILE A 133 13.02 12.61 -12.13
CA ILE A 133 14.32 12.62 -11.46
C ILE A 133 14.85 14.07 -11.39
N GLY A 134 15.30 14.47 -10.20
CA GLY A 134 15.74 15.83 -9.90
C GLY A 134 14.65 16.78 -9.41
N PHE A 135 13.38 16.36 -9.37
CA PHE A 135 12.32 17.14 -8.72
C PHE A 135 12.55 17.17 -7.21
N GLY A 136 12.25 18.30 -6.57
CA GLY A 136 12.48 18.49 -5.15
C GLY A 136 11.53 17.66 -4.28
N TYR A 137 11.96 17.36 -3.05
CA TYR A 137 11.07 16.78 -2.06
C TYR A 137 10.18 17.87 -1.43
N ASP A 138 8.96 17.51 -1.01
CA ASP A 138 8.09 18.46 -0.31
C ASP A 138 8.58 18.74 1.13
N THR A 139 9.37 19.81 1.27
CA THR A 139 9.89 20.26 2.57
C THR A 139 8.83 20.85 3.50
N LYS A 140 7.65 21.28 3.01
CA LYS A 140 6.56 21.73 3.91
C LYS A 140 5.96 20.54 4.64
N ASN A 141 5.82 19.40 3.95
CA ASN A 141 5.43 18.14 4.55
C ASN A 141 6.43 17.69 5.64
N ILE A 142 7.73 17.99 5.53
CA ILE A 142 8.73 17.63 6.56
C ILE A 142 8.44 18.33 7.90
N VAL A 143 8.09 19.62 7.88
CA VAL A 143 7.80 20.39 9.10
C VAL A 143 6.50 19.92 9.75
N ASP A 144 5.48 19.63 8.95
CA ASP A 144 4.23 19.04 9.43
C ASP A 144 4.45 17.61 9.97
N LEU A 145 5.30 16.82 9.32
CA LEU A 145 5.65 15.48 9.77
C LEU A 145 6.44 15.51 11.08
N ALA A 146 7.33 16.51 11.26
CA ALA A 146 8.07 16.74 12.49
C ALA A 146 7.15 17.02 13.70
N ARG A 147 5.93 17.56 13.49
CA ARG A 147 4.95 17.70 14.59
C ARG A 147 4.54 16.36 15.21
N TYR A 148 4.69 15.26 14.47
CA TYR A 148 4.39 13.90 14.94
C TYR A 148 5.59 13.17 15.53
N LEU A 149 6.76 13.83 15.68
CA LEU A 149 7.87 13.30 16.48
C LEU A 149 7.47 13.10 17.95
N PHE A 150 6.41 13.76 18.40
CA PHE A 150 5.75 13.50 19.68
C PHE A 150 4.46 12.70 19.42
N PRO A 151 4.34 11.46 19.90
CA PRO A 151 3.15 10.63 19.70
C PRO A 151 1.98 11.15 20.54
N LEU A 152 1.30 12.19 20.04
CA LEU A 152 0.05 12.65 20.62
C LEU A 152 -1.04 11.59 20.36
N PRO A 153 -1.92 11.28 21.33
CA PRO A 153 -3.00 10.30 21.17
C PRO A 153 -4.08 10.84 20.22
N ILE A 154 -3.82 10.78 18.91
CA ILE A 154 -4.73 11.31 17.91
C ILE A 154 -5.69 10.20 17.46
N PRO A 155 -7.02 10.44 17.45
CA PRO A 155 -7.99 9.46 16.96
C PRO A 155 -7.70 9.00 15.53
N GLN A 156 -7.81 7.70 15.27
CA GLN A 156 -7.52 7.06 13.98
C GLN A 156 -8.13 7.81 12.78
N ARG A 157 -9.39 8.25 12.92
CA ARG A 157 -10.16 9.00 11.92
C ARG A 157 -9.54 10.34 11.48
N TRP A 158 -8.65 10.92 12.28
CA TRP A 158 -8.02 12.21 11.99
C TRP A 158 -6.59 12.02 11.47
N ARG A 159 -5.94 10.87 11.74
CA ARG A 159 -4.55 10.59 11.33
C ARG A 159 -4.30 10.80 9.85
N ARG A 160 -5.04 10.10 8.98
CA ARG A 160 -4.91 10.22 7.52
C ARG A 160 -5.16 11.64 7.00
N ARG A 161 -6.15 12.35 7.57
CA ARG A 161 -6.47 13.73 7.19
C ARG A 161 -5.37 14.73 7.55
N MET A 162 -4.47 14.41 8.47
CA MET A 162 -3.39 15.33 8.82
C MET A 162 -2.08 15.04 8.08
N ILE A 163 -2.01 13.96 7.29
CA ILE A 163 -0.96 13.75 6.28
C ILE A 163 -1.30 14.54 5.00
N ALA A 164 -2.55 14.98 4.87
CA ALA A 164 -3.12 15.58 3.67
C ALA A 164 -2.73 17.03 3.37
N PHE A 165 -1.77 17.59 4.08
CA PHE A 165 -1.31 18.96 3.86
C PHE A 165 -0.06 18.96 2.96
N GLY A 166 -0.25 18.52 1.72
CA GLY A 166 0.72 18.72 0.64
C GLY A 166 0.86 20.21 0.29
N SER A 167 2.07 20.65 -0.03
CA SER A 167 2.48 22.06 -0.16
C SER A 167 1.78 22.92 -1.22
N GLY A 168 0.84 22.34 -1.99
CA GLY A 168 0.22 22.98 -3.15
C GLY A 168 1.17 23.21 -4.33
N ASP A 169 2.41 22.70 -4.26
CA ASP A 169 3.44 22.89 -5.28
C ASP A 169 3.63 21.59 -6.09
N PRO A 170 3.36 21.59 -7.42
CA PRO A 170 3.43 20.40 -8.26
C PRO A 170 4.86 19.84 -8.43
N THR A 171 5.89 20.57 -8.00
CA THR A 171 7.29 20.17 -8.09
C THR A 171 7.81 19.41 -6.87
N LYS A 172 6.94 19.20 -5.87
CA LYS A 172 7.29 18.67 -4.54
C LYS A 172 6.46 17.45 -4.20
N ILE A 173 7.08 16.27 -4.21
CA ILE A 173 6.34 14.99 -4.24
C ILE A 173 6.92 13.98 -3.24
N ILE A 174 6.05 13.31 -2.46
CA ILE A 174 6.40 12.18 -1.59
C ILE A 174 6.48 10.87 -2.39
N CYS A 175 7.18 9.85 -1.88
CA CYS A 175 7.43 8.60 -2.62
C CYS A 175 6.15 7.94 -3.17
N SER A 176 5.12 7.78 -2.34
CA SER A 176 3.83 7.20 -2.72
C SER A 176 3.01 8.10 -3.66
N ALA A 177 3.13 9.42 -3.55
CA ALA A 177 2.43 10.36 -4.43
C ALA A 177 3.03 10.36 -5.84
N LEU A 178 4.36 10.24 -5.97
CA LEU A 178 5.03 10.13 -7.27
C LEU A 178 4.51 8.92 -8.03
N ILE A 179 4.48 7.78 -7.35
CA ILE A 179 3.99 6.52 -7.91
C ILE A 179 2.50 6.64 -8.24
N ALA A 180 1.71 7.23 -7.35
CA ALA A 180 0.28 7.43 -7.59
C ALA A 180 -0.01 8.29 -8.81
N GLN A 181 0.75 9.38 -8.99
CA GLN A 181 0.64 10.21 -10.19
C GLN A 181 1.06 9.49 -11.46
N ALA A 182 2.08 8.62 -11.38
CA ALA A 182 2.52 7.82 -12.52
C ALA A 182 1.41 6.88 -13.01
N PHE A 183 0.73 6.19 -12.09
CA PHE A 183 -0.43 5.35 -12.42
C PHE A 183 -1.66 6.17 -12.85
N ASP A 184 -1.88 7.36 -12.28
CA ASP A 184 -2.98 8.24 -12.69
C ASP A 184 -2.81 8.76 -14.13
N ALA A 185 -1.57 8.92 -14.60
CA ALA A 185 -1.28 9.33 -15.98
C ALA A 185 -1.84 8.35 -17.03
N VAL A 186 -1.94 7.06 -16.68
CA VAL A 186 -2.56 6.00 -17.49
C VAL A 186 -3.96 5.63 -17.00
N ARG A 187 -4.51 6.42 -16.06
CA ARG A 187 -5.82 6.20 -15.41
C ARG A 187 -5.95 4.83 -14.73
N TYR A 188 -4.84 4.24 -14.30
CA TYR A 188 -4.83 2.98 -13.58
C TYR A 188 -5.26 3.22 -12.12
N PRO A 189 -6.32 2.55 -11.63
CA PRO A 189 -6.81 2.79 -10.28
C PRO A 189 -5.91 2.13 -9.23
N ILE A 190 -5.58 2.86 -8.17
CA ILE A 190 -4.88 2.29 -7.00
C ILE A 190 -5.87 1.81 -5.94
N LEU A 191 -6.94 2.56 -5.68
CA LEU A 191 -7.98 2.15 -4.75
C LEU A 191 -9.36 2.16 -5.42
N PRO A 192 -10.28 1.26 -5.04
CA PRO A 192 -11.58 1.15 -5.68
C PRO A 192 -12.45 2.38 -5.45
N LYS A 193 -13.19 2.78 -6.48
CA LYS A 193 -14.25 3.80 -6.39
C LYS A 193 -15.49 3.16 -5.73
N ILE A 194 -15.60 3.22 -4.41
CA ILE A 194 -16.82 2.72 -3.74
C ILE A 194 -17.94 3.75 -3.95
N THR A 195 -18.68 3.63 -5.06
CA THR A 195 -19.90 4.40 -5.36
C THR A 195 -21.01 4.16 -4.33
N ARG A 196 -21.01 2.99 -3.67
CA ARG A 196 -21.92 2.62 -2.57
C ARG A 196 -21.23 2.69 -1.21
N ALA A 197 -20.73 3.86 -0.82
CA ALA A 197 -20.36 4.05 0.58
C ALA A 197 -21.63 3.99 1.43
N ALA A 198 -21.73 3.01 2.32
CA ALA A 198 -22.84 2.82 3.26
C ALA A 198 -23.08 4.01 4.21
N SER A 199 -22.20 5.03 4.20
CA SER A 199 -22.39 6.29 4.91
C SER A 199 -21.83 7.49 4.14
N ARG A 200 -22.42 8.69 4.34
CA ARG A 200 -21.89 9.97 3.82
C ARG A 200 -20.41 10.20 4.17
N LYS A 201 -19.95 9.64 5.29
CA LYS A 201 -18.59 9.77 5.81
C LYS A 201 -17.56 9.03 4.97
N ALA A 202 -17.84 7.77 4.62
CA ALA A 202 -16.96 6.97 3.78
C ALA A 202 -16.86 7.56 2.36
N ARG A 203 -17.96 8.10 1.82
CA ARG A 203 -17.96 8.84 0.54
C ARG A 203 -17.03 10.05 0.55
N ARG A 204 -17.05 10.85 1.63
CA ARG A 204 -16.18 12.04 1.78
C ARG A 204 -14.71 11.65 1.93
N GLU A 205 -14.42 10.55 2.60
CA GLU A 205 -13.06 10.02 2.76
C GLU A 205 -12.48 9.52 1.44
N ILE A 206 -13.28 8.79 0.65
CA ILE A 206 -12.88 8.31 -0.68
C ILE A 206 -12.63 9.47 -1.65
N LEU A 207 -13.51 10.47 -1.70
CA LEU A 207 -13.32 11.63 -2.57
C LEU A 207 -12.07 12.43 -2.22
N HIS A 208 -11.67 12.44 -0.94
CA HIS A 208 -10.46 13.11 -0.48
C HIS A 208 -9.19 12.35 -0.92
N ILE A 209 -9.17 11.01 -0.82
CA ILE A 209 -8.04 10.14 -1.24
C ILE A 209 -7.70 10.27 -2.74
N ARG A 210 -8.60 10.80 -3.57
CA ARG A 210 -8.36 10.95 -5.02
C ARG A 210 -7.28 11.97 -5.36
N ASP A 211 -6.86 12.78 -4.41
CA ASP A 211 -5.66 13.59 -4.57
C ASP A 211 -4.43 12.71 -4.39
N SER A 212 -3.61 12.62 -5.44
CA SER A 212 -2.40 11.80 -5.47
C SER A 212 -1.47 12.04 -4.26
N SER A 213 -1.52 13.24 -3.68
CA SER A 213 -0.77 13.60 -2.48
C SER A 213 -1.14 12.82 -1.22
N LEU A 214 -2.27 12.12 -1.21
CA LEU A 214 -2.80 11.41 -0.04
C LEU A 214 -2.54 9.91 -0.04
N TYR A 215 -2.03 9.35 -1.15
CA TYR A 215 -1.69 7.94 -1.19
C TYR A 215 -0.50 7.65 -0.29
N MET A 216 -0.60 6.56 0.46
CA MET A 216 0.43 6.06 1.36
C MET A 216 0.96 4.72 0.83
N PRO A 217 2.18 4.29 1.20
CA PRO A 217 2.72 2.99 0.79
C PRO A 217 1.76 1.81 1.04
N ARG A 218 1.03 1.84 2.17
CA ARG A 218 -0.01 0.85 2.52
C ARG A 218 -1.11 0.71 1.45
N ASP A 219 -1.43 1.78 0.72
CA ASP A 219 -2.56 1.77 -0.21
C ASP A 219 -2.32 0.86 -1.42
N PHE A 220 -1.06 0.66 -1.81
CA PHE A 220 -0.67 -0.34 -2.82
C PHE A 220 -0.81 -1.77 -2.29
N ASP A 221 -0.51 -1.99 -1.02
CA ASP A 221 -0.60 -3.31 -0.36
C ASP A 221 -2.05 -3.81 -0.23
N ILE A 222 -2.98 -2.90 0.09
CA ILE A 222 -4.41 -3.24 0.26
C ILE A 222 -5.21 -3.13 -1.04
N SER A 223 -4.57 -2.70 -2.13
CA SER A 223 -5.25 -2.48 -3.39
C SER A 223 -5.79 -3.79 -3.96
N PRO A 224 -7.04 -3.84 -4.44
CA PRO A 224 -7.56 -5.00 -5.16
C PRO A 224 -6.99 -5.13 -6.58
N TYR A 225 -6.25 -4.12 -7.06
CA TYR A 225 -5.71 -4.07 -8.42
C TYR A 225 -4.24 -4.49 -8.48
N PHE A 226 -3.57 -4.60 -7.33
CA PHE A 226 -2.18 -5.05 -7.25
C PHE A 226 -2.11 -6.45 -6.66
N GLU A 227 -1.37 -7.35 -7.31
CA GLU A 227 -1.03 -8.65 -6.74
C GLU A 227 0.19 -8.54 -5.83
N ILE A 228 0.20 -9.29 -4.73
CA ILE A 228 1.38 -9.38 -3.85
C ILE A 228 2.24 -10.54 -4.31
N VAL A 229 3.38 -10.20 -4.92
CA VAL A 229 4.32 -11.18 -5.45
C VAL A 229 5.26 -11.62 -4.33
N LYS A 230 5.23 -12.92 -4.00
CA LYS A 230 6.11 -13.53 -3.01
C LYS A 230 7.15 -14.39 -3.72
N PRO A 231 8.42 -13.97 -3.80
CA PRO A 231 9.44 -14.69 -4.57
C PRO A 231 9.52 -16.18 -4.25
N THR A 232 9.49 -16.56 -2.98
CA THR A 232 9.52 -17.95 -2.54
C THR A 232 8.37 -18.79 -3.12
N ILE A 233 7.16 -18.22 -3.21
CA ILE A 233 6.00 -18.95 -3.74
C ILE A 233 6.12 -19.09 -5.26
N VAL A 234 6.54 -18.04 -5.95
CA VAL A 234 6.72 -18.05 -7.42
C VAL A 234 7.76 -19.08 -7.85
N HIS A 235 8.81 -19.29 -7.04
CA HIS A 235 9.83 -20.32 -7.29
C HIS A 235 9.41 -21.75 -6.90
N GLY A 236 8.12 -21.98 -6.59
CA GLY A 236 7.60 -23.32 -6.32
C GLY A 236 7.75 -23.78 -4.88
N PHE A 237 7.44 -22.90 -3.92
CA PHE A 237 7.42 -23.25 -2.49
C PHE A 237 6.67 -24.56 -2.22
N ASP A 238 7.40 -25.57 -1.74
CA ASP A 238 6.87 -26.83 -1.27
C ASP A 238 6.97 -26.92 0.25
N TYR A 239 5.82 -26.73 0.92
CA TYR A 239 5.76 -26.80 2.38
C TYR A 239 6.11 -28.19 2.93
N THR A 240 6.02 -29.25 2.11
CA THR A 240 6.27 -30.63 2.55
C THR A 240 7.76 -30.96 2.63
N ALA A 241 8.61 -30.17 1.97
CA ALA A 241 10.07 -30.23 2.02
C ALA A 241 10.66 -29.46 3.21
N LEU A 242 9.85 -28.72 3.96
CA LEU A 242 10.30 -27.97 5.13
C LEU A 242 10.64 -28.90 6.31
N HIS A 243 11.86 -28.75 6.82
CA HIS A 243 12.30 -29.39 8.05
C HIS A 243 12.03 -28.46 9.23
N TRP A 244 11.05 -28.82 10.05
CA TRP A 244 10.79 -28.14 11.31
C TRP A 244 11.86 -28.58 12.32
N ALA A 245 12.62 -27.62 12.88
CA ALA A 245 13.68 -27.91 13.84
C ALA A 245 13.17 -28.71 15.06
N ASP A 246 11.92 -28.46 15.47
CA ASP A 246 11.36 -28.99 16.72
C ASP A 246 10.30 -30.08 16.50
N LYS A 247 9.95 -30.39 15.24
CA LYS A 247 8.88 -31.33 14.92
C LYS A 247 9.28 -32.27 13.79
N GLN A 248 9.45 -33.54 14.12
CA GLN A 248 9.58 -34.57 13.11
C GLN A 248 8.26 -34.64 12.32
N LYS A 249 8.35 -34.68 10.99
CA LYS A 249 7.19 -34.88 10.12
C LYS A 249 6.53 -36.21 10.55
N PRO A 250 5.25 -36.22 10.92
CA PRO A 250 4.60 -37.45 11.37
C PRO A 250 4.70 -38.51 10.28
N LEU A 251 5.00 -39.74 10.67
CA LEU A 251 5.08 -40.88 9.74
C LEU A 251 3.73 -41.01 9.00
N PRO A 252 3.73 -41.42 7.72
CA PRO A 252 2.51 -41.57 6.92
C PRO A 252 1.44 -42.42 7.62
N GLU A 253 1.86 -43.41 8.42
CA GLU A 253 1.01 -44.32 9.19
C GLU A 253 0.21 -43.62 10.31
N VAL A 254 0.64 -42.43 10.78
CA VAL A 254 -0.10 -41.65 11.80
C VAL A 254 -1.08 -40.67 11.16
N ALA A 255 -0.88 -40.32 9.89
CA ALA A 255 -1.75 -39.39 9.15
C ALA A 255 -3.01 -40.07 8.59
N GLY A 256 -3.00 -41.40 8.45
CA GLY A 256 -4.15 -42.18 8.00
C GLY A 256 -4.69 -43.06 9.13
N GLU A 257 -5.59 -42.53 9.96
CA GLU A 257 -6.70 -43.27 10.59
C GLU A 257 -7.56 -42.44 11.57
N PHE A 258 -7.19 -41.19 11.89
CA PHE A 258 -8.06 -40.31 12.69
C PHE A 258 -8.60 -39.13 11.88
N SER A 259 -9.73 -39.32 11.20
CA SER A 259 -10.59 -38.21 10.81
C SER A 259 -11.22 -37.61 12.08
N VAL A 260 -10.66 -36.49 12.57
CA VAL A 260 -11.24 -35.74 13.70
C VAL A 260 -12.53 -35.00 13.30
N PHE A 261 -12.84 -34.97 12.00
CA PHE A 261 -14.10 -34.45 11.48
C PHE A 261 -15.07 -35.62 11.29
N PRO A 262 -16.23 -35.63 11.98
CA PRO A 262 -17.27 -36.62 11.68
C PRO A 262 -17.67 -36.46 10.21
N GLU A 263 -17.89 -37.59 9.52
CA GLU A 263 -18.44 -37.65 8.15
C GLU A 263 -19.90 -37.17 8.13
N GLY A 264 -20.14 -35.91 8.48
CA GLY A 264 -21.38 -35.22 8.19
C GLY A 264 -21.23 -34.56 6.84
N LYS A 265 -22.09 -34.92 5.87
CA LYS A 265 -22.20 -34.24 4.57
C LYS A 265 -22.13 -32.74 4.79
N SER A 266 -21.09 -32.09 4.25
CA SER A 266 -21.03 -30.63 4.25
C SER A 266 -22.27 -30.11 3.53
N PRO A 267 -23.02 -29.14 4.11
CA PRO A 267 -24.12 -28.54 3.40
C PRO A 267 -23.61 -27.89 2.10
N PRO A 268 -24.39 -27.93 1.01
CA PRO A 268 -23.97 -27.38 -0.27
C PRO A 268 -23.61 -25.90 -0.13
N LEU A 269 -22.46 -25.52 -0.72
CA LEU A 269 -21.93 -24.14 -0.72
C LEU A 269 -22.65 -23.22 -1.73
N VAL A 270 -23.73 -23.70 -2.33
CA VAL A 270 -24.58 -22.94 -3.25
C VAL A 270 -25.88 -22.65 -2.50
N PRO A 271 -26.31 -21.38 -2.36
CA PRO A 271 -27.67 -21.11 -1.92
C PRO A 271 -28.62 -21.83 -2.88
N GLU A 272 -29.39 -22.78 -2.36
CA GLU A 272 -30.55 -23.29 -3.08
C GLU A 272 -31.49 -22.11 -3.41
N GLU A 273 -32.19 -22.25 -4.52
CA GLU A 273 -32.91 -21.21 -5.24
C GLU A 273 -33.75 -20.28 -4.35
N ILE A 274 -33.87 -19.04 -4.83
CA ILE A 274 -34.66 -17.96 -4.26
C ILE A 274 -36.09 -18.50 -4.06
N ASP A 275 -36.48 -18.75 -2.80
CA ASP A 275 -37.85 -19.11 -2.45
C ASP A 275 -38.82 -18.06 -3.00
N GLU A 276 -39.85 -18.57 -3.67
CA GLU A 276 -40.92 -17.84 -4.32
C GLU A 276 -41.58 -16.80 -3.39
N GLU A 277 -41.78 -15.63 -3.97
CA GLU A 277 -42.72 -14.55 -3.63
C GLU A 277 -43.63 -14.80 -2.41
N ALA A 278 -43.23 -14.28 -1.25
CA ALA A 278 -44.08 -14.24 -0.07
C ALA A 278 -45.35 -13.39 -0.36
N PRO A 279 -46.57 -13.96 -0.25
CA PRO A 279 -47.78 -13.19 -0.48
C PRO A 279 -48.01 -12.20 0.67
N LEU A 280 -48.17 -10.92 0.32
CA LEU A 280 -48.55 -9.85 1.24
C LEU A 280 -49.92 -10.17 1.87
N PRO A 281 -50.08 -10.02 3.21
CA PRO A 281 -51.37 -10.29 3.85
C PRO A 281 -52.42 -9.26 3.42
N ALA A 282 -53.56 -9.78 2.95
CA ALA A 282 -54.73 -9.03 2.57
C ALA A 282 -55.33 -8.27 3.76
N ALA A 283 -55.79 -7.06 3.48
CA ALA A 283 -56.51 -6.19 4.39
C ALA A 283 -57.78 -6.87 4.93
N GLU A 284 -57.92 -6.93 6.25
CA GLU A 284 -59.22 -7.10 6.89
C GLU A 284 -59.92 -5.74 6.95
N VAL A 285 -60.90 -5.58 6.07
CA VAL A 285 -61.96 -4.58 6.17
C VAL A 285 -63.04 -5.17 7.07
N THR A 286 -63.15 -4.70 8.31
CA THR A 286 -64.42 -4.72 9.04
C THR A 286 -64.99 -3.31 9.11
N THR A 287 -66.15 -3.20 8.47
CA THR A 287 -67.08 -2.09 8.44
C THR A 287 -67.63 -1.75 9.84
N SER A 288 -67.60 -0.48 10.21
CA SER A 288 -68.68 0.13 10.98
C SER A 288 -68.88 1.57 10.50
N ALA A 289 -70.00 1.79 9.82
CA ALA A 289 -70.51 3.09 9.43
C ALA A 289 -70.93 3.91 10.67
N GLU A 290 -70.68 5.23 10.67
CA GLU A 290 -71.74 6.24 10.81
C GLU A 290 -71.20 7.68 10.64
N ALA A 291 -71.59 8.27 9.50
CA ALA A 291 -72.07 9.62 9.21
C ALA A 291 -71.34 10.94 9.62
N PRO A 292 -71.54 12.04 8.84
CA PRO A 292 -70.74 13.27 8.88
C PRO A 292 -71.49 14.50 9.45
N ALA A 293 -70.76 15.54 9.88
CA ALA A 293 -71.21 16.94 9.94
C ALA A 293 -69.98 17.87 10.11
N VAL A 294 -69.56 18.61 9.08
CA VAL A 294 -69.84 20.04 8.84
C VAL A 294 -69.35 20.97 9.96
N ALA A 295 -68.19 21.60 9.74
CA ALA A 295 -67.96 23.06 9.73
C ALA A 295 -66.44 23.33 9.70
#